data_AF-A0A933CCW5-F1
#
_entry.id   AF-A0A933CCW5-F1
#
_cell.length_a   1.000
_cell.length_b   1.000
_cell.length_c   1.000
_cell.angle_alpha   90.00
_cell.angle_beta   90.00
_cell.angle_gamma   90.00
#
_symmetry.space_group_name_H-M   'P 1'
#
loop_
_entity.id
_entity.type
_entity.pdbx_description
1 polymer ?
#
loop_
_entity_poly.entity_id
_entity_poly.type
_entity_poly.pdbx_seq_one_letter_code
_entity_poly.pdbx_strand_id
1 'polypeptide(L)'
;MSWSRFTNILQTRPLDRETKLMLIDLLAAVDDSKLEEEIFSFVFAWEEAEAQTQRELIEGIKRITNEYELAQTALNAGSQKAALSIADDIARQKHLEDLRIKIQQL
;
A
#
# COMPACT_ATOMS: atom_id res chain seq x y z
N MET A 1 14.74 29.05 -14.97
CA MET A 1 14.63 27.65 -14.49
C MET A 1 15.41 27.52 -13.18
N SER A 2 14.93 26.74 -12.20
CA SER A 2 15.37 26.91 -10.82
C SER A 2 16.48 25.94 -10.41
N TRP A 3 17.70 26.48 -10.37
CA TRP A 3 18.83 25.91 -9.63
C TRP A 3 18.43 25.49 -8.21
N SER A 4 17.48 26.18 -7.58
CA SER A 4 16.90 25.79 -6.28
C SER A 4 16.18 24.45 -6.28
N ARG A 5 15.48 24.09 -7.36
CA ARG A 5 14.83 22.78 -7.48
C ARG A 5 15.89 21.70 -7.69
N PHE A 6 16.87 21.98 -8.55
CA PHE A 6 17.99 21.06 -8.79
C PHE A 6 18.80 20.78 -7.51
N THR A 7 19.17 21.81 -6.74
CA THR A 7 19.87 21.63 -5.46
C THR A 7 19.02 20.86 -4.46
N ASN A 8 17.71 21.14 -4.39
CA ASN A 8 16.80 20.39 -3.54
C ASN A 8 16.74 18.90 -3.92
N ILE A 9 16.73 18.57 -5.22
CA ILE A 9 16.79 17.18 -5.71
C ILE A 9 18.09 16.53 -5.25
N LEU A 10 19.24 17.17 -5.44
CA LEU A 10 20.53 16.63 -5.00
C LEU A 10 20.60 16.42 -3.48
N GLN A 11 19.93 17.25 -2.69
CA GLN A 11 19.95 17.14 -1.22
C GLN A 11 19.00 16.08 -0.69
N THR A 12 17.78 16.01 -1.25
CA THR A 12 16.68 15.23 -0.67
C THR A 12 16.53 13.85 -1.31
N ARG A 13 16.95 13.66 -2.57
CA ARG A 13 16.79 12.38 -3.26
C ARG A 13 17.90 11.40 -2.89
N PRO A 14 17.58 10.10 -2.81
CA PRO A 14 18.53 9.03 -2.49
C PRO A 14 19.40 8.65 -3.70
N LEU A 15 19.87 9.65 -4.45
CA LEU A 15 20.91 9.45 -5.45
C LEU A 15 22.22 9.11 -4.74
N ASP A 16 23.00 8.20 -5.31
CA ASP A 16 24.34 7.92 -4.80
C ASP A 16 25.25 9.15 -4.99
N ARG A 17 26.33 9.19 -4.23
CA ARG A 17 27.26 10.33 -4.22
C ARG A 17 27.89 10.56 -5.60
N GLU A 18 28.19 9.51 -6.34
CA GLU A 18 28.86 9.60 -7.64
C GLU A 18 27.93 10.21 -8.68
N THR A 19 26.68 9.77 -8.74
CA THR A 19 25.66 10.36 -9.62
C THR A 19 25.42 11.84 -9.32
N LYS A 20 25.37 12.22 -8.03
CA LYS A 20 25.24 13.64 -7.64
C LYS A 20 26.41 14.48 -8.14
N LEU A 21 27.64 13.98 -8.00
CA LEU A 21 28.84 14.68 -8.47
C LEU A 21 28.88 14.75 -10.00
N MET A 22 28.54 13.67 -10.69
CA MET A 22 28.45 13.64 -12.15
C MET A 22 27.47 14.70 -12.68
N LEU A 23 26.31 14.88 -12.06
CA LEU A 23 25.34 15.91 -12.47
C LEU A 23 25.88 17.33 -12.26
N ILE A 24 26.64 17.56 -11.19
CA ILE A 24 27.30 18.85 -10.94
C ILE A 24 28.40 19.09 -11.97
N ASP A 25 29.25 18.09 -12.23
CA ASP A 25 30.34 18.17 -13.20
C ASP A 25 29.80 18.38 -14.63
N LEU A 26 28.68 17.75 -14.97
CA LEU A 26 28.00 17.93 -16.26
C LEU A 26 27.53 19.37 -16.43
N LEU A 27 26.91 19.96 -15.41
CA LEU A 27 26.48 21.36 -15.45
C LEU A 27 27.66 22.34 -15.43
N ALA A 28 28.72 22.03 -14.68
CA ALA A 28 29.93 22.85 -14.63
C ALA A 28 30.70 22.87 -15.96
N ALA A 29 30.51 21.86 -16.80
CA ALA A 29 31.12 21.77 -18.13
C ALA A 29 30.25 22.37 -19.25
N VAL A 30 29.06 22.90 -18.92
CA VAL A 30 28.11 23.45 -19.89
C VAL A 30 28.08 24.97 -19.79
N ASP A 31 28.61 25.63 -20.82
CA ASP A 31 28.56 27.09 -20.96
C ASP A 31 27.34 27.56 -21.79
N ASP A 32 26.62 26.63 -22.42
CA ASP A 32 25.41 26.89 -23.23
C ASP A 32 24.16 26.81 -22.36
N SER A 33 23.49 27.95 -22.18
CA SER A 33 22.25 28.06 -21.41
C SER A 33 21.14 27.12 -21.90
N LYS A 34 21.11 26.79 -23.20
CA LYS A 34 20.09 25.89 -23.74
C LYS A 34 20.35 24.44 -23.30
N LEU A 35 21.61 24.01 -23.30
CA LEU A 35 21.98 22.68 -22.81
C LEU A 35 21.78 22.57 -21.30
N GLU A 36 22.04 23.64 -20.54
CA GLU A 36 21.71 23.72 -19.11
C GLU A 36 20.20 23.48 -18.87
N GLU A 37 19.34 24.14 -19.66
CA GLU A 37 17.89 23.96 -19.57
C GLU A 37 17.44 22.53 -19.94
N GLU A 38 18.07 21.91 -20.94
CA GLU A 38 17.81 20.52 -21.32
C GLU A 38 18.21 19.54 -20.20
N ILE A 39 19.36 19.76 -19.54
CA ILE A 39 19.81 18.96 -18.39
C ILE A 39 18.82 19.10 -17.23
N PHE A 40 18.38 20.31 -16.91
CA PHE A 40 17.36 20.50 -15.88
C PHE A 40 16.05 19.82 -16.22
N SER A 41 15.60 19.94 -17.47
CA SER A 41 14.38 19.30 -17.93
C SER A 41 14.45 17.78 -17.79
N PHE A 42 15.60 17.18 -18.13
CA PHE A 42 15.83 15.75 -17.95
C PHE A 42 15.80 15.33 -16.48
N VAL A 43 16.54 16.03 -15.60
CA VAL A 43 16.60 15.71 -14.17
C VAL A 43 15.23 15.85 -13.50
N PHE A 44 14.45 16.86 -13.90
CA PHE A 44 13.11 17.08 -13.34
C PHE A 44 12.09 16.05 -13.84
N ALA A 45 12.16 15.67 -15.12
CA ALA A 45 11.30 14.61 -15.65
C ALA A 45 11.60 13.26 -14.99
N TRP A 46 12.88 12.96 -14.75
CA TRP A 46 13.29 11.77 -14.01
C TRP A 46 12.75 11.76 -12.58
N GLU A 47 12.86 12.88 -11.87
CA GLU A 47 12.35 13.02 -10.50
C GLU A 47 10.82 12.84 -10.41
N GLU A 48 10.09 13.38 -11.39
CA GLU A 48 8.64 13.25 -11.45
C GLU A 48 8.21 11.80 -11.78
N ALA A 49 8.91 11.13 -12.70
CA ALA A 49 8.65 9.73 -13.02
C ALA A 49 8.92 8.80 -11.82
N GLU A 50 9.96 9.06 -11.04
CA GLU A 50 10.25 8.32 -9.81
C GLU A 50 9.14 8.53 -8.77
N ALA A 51 8.73 9.78 -8.55
CA ALA A 51 7.65 10.11 -7.63
C ALA A 51 6.32 9.45 -8.03
N GLN A 52 6.02 9.39 -9.33
CA GLN A 52 4.83 8.72 -9.85
C GLN A 52 4.88 7.21 -9.59
N THR A 53 6.01 6.56 -9.88
CA THR A 53 6.20 5.12 -9.62
C THR A 53 6.03 4.79 -8.14
N GLN A 54 6.59 5.63 -7.26
CA GLN A 54 6.43 5.46 -5.81
C GLN A 54 4.97 5.60 -5.37
N ARG A 55 4.22 6.55 -5.93
CA ARG A 55 2.78 6.70 -5.64
C ARG A 55 2.00 5.46 -6.06
N GLU A 56 2.21 4.98 -7.28
CA GLU A 56 1.54 3.78 -7.80
C GLU A 56 1.83 2.54 -6.94
N LEU A 57 3.08 2.39 -6.47
CA LEU A 57 3.45 1.32 -5.55
C LEU A 57 2.69 1.43 -4.22
N ILE A 58 2.66 2.62 -3.61
CA ILE A 58 1.95 2.85 -2.34
C ILE A 58 0.45 2.60 -2.50
N GLU A 59 -0.16 3.07 -3.58
CA GLU A 59 -1.58 2.82 -3.88
C GLU A 59 -1.86 1.33 -4.09
N GLY A 60 -0.97 0.63 -4.80
CA GLY A 60 -1.03 -0.82 -4.96
C GLY A 60 -1.01 -1.56 -3.63
N ILE A 61 -0.09 -1.18 -2.73
CA ILE A 61 -0.01 -1.76 -1.37
C ILE A 61 -1.30 -1.48 -0.59
N LYS A 62 -1.79 -0.24 -0.58
CA LYS A 62 -3.05 0.12 0.11
C LYS A 62 -4.24 -0.70 -0.40
N ARG A 63 -4.34 -0.89 -1.72
CA ARG A 63 -5.39 -1.71 -2.32
C ARG A 63 -5.31 -3.16 -1.83
N ILE A 64 -4.13 -3.77 -1.87
CA ILE A 64 -3.93 -5.15 -1.40
C ILE A 64 -4.28 -5.27 0.09
N THR A 65 -3.86 -4.32 0.93
CA THR A 65 -4.19 -4.32 2.36
C THR A 65 -5.70 -4.23 2.58
N ASN A 66 -6.39 -3.34 1.87
CA ASN A 66 -7.85 -3.22 1.97
C ASN A 66 -8.56 -4.50 1.52
N GLU A 67 -8.14 -5.11 0.40
CA GLU A 67 -8.69 -6.38 -0.07
C GLU A 67 -8.49 -7.50 0.95
N TYR A 68 -7.31 -7.56 1.58
CA TYR A 68 -7.02 -8.50 2.64
C TYR A 68 -7.90 -8.28 3.88
N GLU A 69 -8.06 -7.04 4.35
CA GLU A 69 -8.91 -6.72 5.50
C GLU A 69 -10.38 -7.05 5.24
N LEU A 70 -10.87 -6.78 4.03
CA LEU A 70 -12.22 -7.15 3.61
C LEU A 70 -12.41 -8.67 3.58
N ALA A 71 -11.45 -9.41 3.04
CA ALA A 71 -11.47 -10.88 3.03
C ALA A 71 -11.43 -11.46 4.45
N GLN A 72 -10.59 -10.90 5.33
CA GLN A 72 -10.51 -11.31 6.73
C GLN A 72 -11.82 -11.05 7.48
N THR A 73 -12.45 -9.89 7.25
CA THR A 73 -13.74 -9.54 7.84
C THR A 73 -14.85 -10.47 7.36
N ALA A 74 -14.88 -10.78 6.06
CA ALA A 74 -15.84 -11.73 5.49
C ALA A 74 -15.67 -13.14 6.06
N LEU A 75 -14.43 -13.62 6.22
CA LEU A 75 -14.13 -14.91 6.84
C LEU A 75 -14.61 -14.95 8.30
N ASN A 76 -14.30 -13.92 9.09
CA ASN A 76 -14.69 -13.84 10.49
C ASN A 76 -16.22 -13.77 10.66
N ALA A 77 -16.91 -13.01 9.82
CA ALA A 77 -18.38 -12.95 9.84
C ALA A 77 -19.00 -14.31 9.45
N GLY A 78 -18.43 -14.99 8.45
CA GLY A 78 -18.87 -16.33 8.04
C GLY A 78 -18.66 -17.38 9.13
N SER A 79 -17.49 -17.38 9.79
CA SER A 79 -17.18 -18.32 10.87
C SER A 79 -18.03 -18.07 12.13
N GLN A 80 -18.30 -16.80 12.48
CA GLN A 80 -19.19 -16.46 13.59
C GLN A 80 -20.63 -16.90 13.33
N LYS A 81 -21.14 -16.69 12.10
CA LYS A 81 -22.49 -17.14 11.72
C LYS A 81 -22.62 -18.65 11.77
N ALA A 82 -21.61 -19.39 11.29
CA ALA A 82 -21.58 -20.85 11.36
C ALA A 82 -21.54 -21.34 12.82
N ALA A 83 -20.71 -20.73 13.67
CA ALA A 83 -20.60 -21.09 15.08
C ALA A 83 -21.92 -20.85 15.86
N LEU A 84 -22.59 -19.72 15.62
CA LEU A 84 -23.91 -19.44 16.20
C LEU A 84 -24.97 -20.44 15.75
N SER A 85 -25.01 -20.77 14.45
CA SER A 85 -25.94 -21.78 13.93
C SER A 85 -25.75 -23.15 14.58
N ILE A 86 -24.50 -23.57 14.79
CA ILE A 86 -24.19 -24.85 15.45
C ILE A 86 -24.61 -24.81 16.93
N ALA A 87 -24.37 -23.70 17.63
CA ALA A 87 -24.78 -23.54 19.01
C ALA A 87 -26.31 -23.60 19.18
N ASP A 88 -27.05 -22.95 18.28
CA ASP A 88 -28.52 -23.00 18.24
C ASP A 88 -29.05 -24.42 17.97
N ASP A 89 -28.43 -25.15 17.02
CA ASP A 89 -28.81 -26.53 16.73
C ASP A 89 -28.55 -27.47 17.92
N ILE A 90 -27.42 -27.30 18.62
CA ILE A 90 -27.11 -28.07 19.85
C ILE A 90 -28.13 -27.76 20.96
N ALA A 91 -28.45 -26.48 21.18
CA ALA A 91 -29.42 -26.07 22.20
C ALA A 91 -30.81 -26.65 21.89
N ARG A 92 -31.21 -26.65 20.62
CA ARG A 92 -32.45 -27.27 20.16
C ARG A 92 -32.46 -28.79 20.40
N GLN A 93 -31.37 -29.49 20.08
CA GLN A 93 -31.28 -30.93 20.32
C GLN A 93 -31.40 -31.27 21.80
N LYS A 94 -30.70 -30.53 22.67
CA LYS A 94 -30.80 -30.70 24.12
C LYS A 94 -32.22 -30.47 24.64
N HIS A 95 -32.91 -29.45 24.13
CA HIS A 95 -34.30 -29.19 24.49
C HIS A 95 -35.25 -30.33 24.09
N LEU A 96 -35.04 -30.94 22.93
CA LEU A 96 -35.79 -32.11 22.48
C LEU A 96 -35.51 -33.35 23.34
N GLU A 97 -34.27 -33.56 23.76
CA GLU A 97 -33.92 -34.63 24.69
C GLU A 97 -34.58 -34.43 26.06
N ASP A 98 -34.55 -33.21 26.61
CA ASP A 98 -35.22 -32.89 27.88
C ASP A 98 -36.73 -33.12 27.81
N LEU A 99 -37.37 -32.75 26.70
CA LEU A 99 -38.79 -33.02 26.45
C LEU A 99 -39.07 -34.53 26.36
N ARG A 100 -38.20 -35.28 25.68
CA ARG A 100 -38.32 -36.73 25.56
C ARG A 100 -38.22 -37.43 26.92
N ILE A 101 -37.27 -37.03 27.76
CA ILE A 101 -37.11 -37.55 29.12
C ILE A 101 -38.35 -37.24 29.95
N LYS A 102 -38.87 -36.00 29.90
CA LYS A 102 -40.10 -35.62 30.61
C LYS A 102 -41.31 -36.46 30.21
N ILE A 103 -41.46 -36.79 28.93
CA ILE A 103 -42.55 -37.65 28.44
C ILE A 103 -42.36 -39.10 28.89
N GLN A 104 -41.13 -39.61 28.92
CA GLN A 104 -40.84 -40.98 29.35
C GLN A 104 -40.98 -41.20 30.86
N GLN A 105 -40.98 -40.12 31.65
CA GLN A 105 -41.15 -40.14 33.10
C GLN A 105 -42.62 -39.91 33.55
N LEU A 106 -43.53 -39.68 32.60
CA LEU A 106 -44.99 -39.68 32.80
C LEU A 106 -45.55 -41.10 32.65
#